data_AF-A0AAW6VDI6-F1
#
_entry.id   AF-A0AAW6VDI6-F1
#
_cell.length_a   1.000
_cell.length_b   1.000
_cell.length_c   1.000
_cell.angle_alpha   90.00
_cell.angle_beta   90.00
_cell.angle_gamma   90.00
#
_symmetry.space_group_name_H-M   'P 1'
#
loop_
_entity.id
_entity.type
_entity.pdbx_description
1 polymer ?
#
loop_
_entity_poly.entity_id
_entity_poly.type
_entity_poly.pdbx_seq_one_letter_code
_entity_poly.pdbx_strand_id
1 'polypeptide(L)'
;MRFVWDPSDLNPEQAAAVTEPSSIFLIACPGSGKTRTLTYKIAYELSRRTDKRMVVAITYTHRAADEIQERIEDLGVDTSGLWIGTIHAFCLEWILKPYGIYSPELARGYRVIDPYDRERLLERLCAQYKGITHWDCDYYVTETGYQLGCVDTRKHPIIQNVLKEYFKELSSSRQIDFELILWYAYCLMRDRPPIAVLLSRVFSHILVEALLQS
;
A
#
# COMPACT_ATOMS: atom_id res chain seq x y z
N MET A 1 -22.85 -3.17 21.10
CA MET A 1 -23.76 -4.11 20.41
C MET A 1 -22.92 -4.89 19.43
N ARG A 2 -23.01 -6.23 19.38
CA ARG A 2 -22.21 -7.04 18.43
C ARG A 2 -22.86 -6.93 17.05
N PHE A 3 -22.07 -6.71 16.00
CA PHE A 3 -22.55 -6.74 14.62
C PHE A 3 -23.03 -8.15 14.28
N VAL A 4 -24.21 -8.24 13.70
CA VAL A 4 -24.83 -9.47 13.20
C VAL A 4 -25.45 -9.13 11.85
N TRP A 5 -25.32 -10.04 10.88
CA TRP A 5 -25.89 -9.89 9.54
C TRP A 5 -27.09 -10.82 9.34
N ASP A 6 -27.91 -10.52 8.33
CA ASP A 6 -28.98 -11.43 7.95
C ASP A 6 -28.38 -12.67 7.25
N PRO A 7 -28.86 -13.90 7.53
CA PRO A 7 -28.35 -15.11 6.86
C PRO A 7 -28.43 -15.07 5.32
N SER A 8 -29.27 -14.22 4.73
CA SER A 8 -29.35 -13.99 3.29
C SER A 8 -28.26 -13.06 2.74
N ASP A 9 -27.53 -12.34 3.61
CA ASP A 9 -26.48 -11.42 3.19
C ASP A 9 -25.21 -12.13 2.72
N LEU A 10 -24.85 -13.24 3.34
CA LEU A 10 -23.63 -13.98 3.04
C LEU A 10 -23.96 -15.43 2.73
N ASN A 11 -23.35 -15.97 1.69
CA ASN A 11 -23.39 -17.42 1.49
C ASN A 11 -22.55 -18.15 2.58
N PRO A 12 -22.70 -19.47 2.75
CA PRO A 12 -22.00 -20.21 3.81
C PRO A 12 -20.48 -20.07 3.79
N GLU A 13 -19.85 -20.01 2.61
CA GLU A 13 -18.40 -19.87 2.46
C GLU A 13 -17.93 -18.46 2.87
N GLN A 14 -18.68 -17.43 2.48
CA GLN A 14 -18.41 -16.04 2.87
C GLN A 14 -18.59 -15.86 4.37
N ALA A 15 -19.66 -16.41 4.95
CA ALA A 15 -19.90 -16.37 6.40
C ALA A 15 -18.77 -17.08 7.17
N ALA A 16 -18.33 -18.25 6.71
CA ALA A 16 -17.20 -18.97 7.28
C ALA A 16 -15.92 -18.11 7.26
N ALA A 17 -15.60 -17.50 6.11
CA ALA A 17 -14.46 -16.60 5.98
C ALA A 17 -14.54 -15.37 6.89
N VAL A 18 -15.73 -14.79 7.09
CA VAL A 18 -15.95 -13.67 8.02
C VAL A 18 -15.66 -14.10 9.46
N THR A 19 -16.10 -15.29 9.86
CA THR A 19 -15.94 -15.77 11.25
C THR A 19 -14.59 -16.40 11.57
N GLU A 20 -13.76 -16.71 10.57
CA GLU A 20 -12.49 -17.39 10.76
C GLU A 20 -11.50 -16.54 11.58
N PRO A 21 -11.05 -17.00 12.77
CA PRO A 21 -10.17 -16.22 13.63
C PRO A 21 -8.69 -16.24 13.19
N SER A 22 -8.28 -17.18 12.35
CA SER A 22 -6.90 -17.31 11.88
C SER A 22 -6.64 -16.52 10.60
N SER A 23 -5.37 -16.51 10.15
CA SER A 23 -4.99 -15.90 8.88
C SER A 23 -5.52 -16.73 7.72
N ILE A 24 -6.29 -16.10 6.84
CA ILE A 24 -6.85 -16.74 5.65
C ILE A 24 -6.45 -16.03 4.36
N PHE A 25 -6.37 -16.80 3.29
CA PHE A 25 -6.25 -16.29 1.94
C PHE A 25 -7.53 -16.62 1.16
N LEU A 26 -8.29 -15.58 0.80
CA LEU A 26 -9.57 -15.73 0.10
C LEU A 26 -9.35 -15.70 -1.42
N ILE A 27 -9.47 -16.87 -2.05
CA ILE A 27 -9.47 -17.03 -3.52
C ILE A 27 -10.91 -17.07 -3.99
N ALA A 28 -11.27 -16.20 -4.94
CA ALA A 28 -12.63 -16.13 -5.44
C ALA A 28 -12.64 -15.63 -6.89
N CYS A 29 -13.57 -16.14 -7.71
CA CYS A 29 -13.76 -15.69 -9.09
C CYS A 29 -14.24 -14.22 -9.12
N PRO A 30 -14.01 -13.46 -10.20
CA PRO A 30 -14.61 -12.14 -10.36
C PRO A 30 -16.14 -12.18 -10.13
N GLY A 31 -16.67 -11.20 -9.40
CA GLY A 31 -18.11 -11.12 -9.08
C GLY A 31 -18.61 -12.04 -7.96
N SER A 32 -17.77 -12.89 -7.38
CA SER A 32 -18.13 -13.78 -6.25
C SER A 32 -18.34 -13.09 -4.90
N GLY A 33 -18.18 -11.76 -4.84
CA GLY A 33 -18.38 -10.98 -3.62
C GLY A 33 -17.17 -10.92 -2.67
N LYS A 34 -15.93 -11.11 -3.15
CA LYS A 34 -14.70 -10.95 -2.34
C LYS A 34 -14.70 -9.66 -1.51
N THR A 35 -15.00 -8.53 -2.13
CA THR A 35 -15.08 -7.22 -1.46
C THR A 35 -16.21 -7.19 -0.42
N ARG A 36 -17.36 -7.85 -0.68
CA ARG A 36 -18.44 -7.99 0.31
C ARG A 36 -17.96 -8.79 1.53
N THR A 37 -17.33 -9.93 1.32
CA THR A 37 -16.74 -10.74 2.40
C THR A 37 -15.74 -9.93 3.23
N LEU A 38 -14.84 -9.18 2.56
CA LEU A 38 -13.86 -8.34 3.23
C LEU A 38 -14.53 -7.22 4.06
N THR A 39 -15.54 -6.56 3.51
CA THR A 39 -16.34 -5.54 4.21
C THR A 39 -16.97 -6.11 5.49
N TYR A 40 -17.63 -7.26 5.38
CA TYR A 40 -18.28 -7.91 6.53
C TYR A 40 -17.26 -8.42 7.56
N LYS A 41 -16.07 -8.88 7.12
CA LYS A 41 -14.97 -9.25 8.03
C LYS A 41 -14.51 -8.04 8.82
N ILE A 42 -14.31 -6.89 8.18
CA ILE A 42 -13.91 -5.65 8.87
C ILE A 42 -14.98 -5.24 9.89
N ALA A 43 -16.25 -5.17 9.46
CA ALA A 43 -17.38 -4.85 10.32
C ALA A 43 -17.47 -5.80 11.54
N TYR A 44 -17.29 -7.10 11.30
CA TYR A 44 -17.29 -8.12 12.32
C TYR A 44 -16.16 -7.93 13.35
N GLU A 45 -14.92 -7.74 12.90
CA GLU A 45 -13.77 -7.53 13.80
C GLU A 45 -13.86 -6.22 14.58
N LEU A 46 -14.30 -5.13 13.93
CA LEU A 46 -14.54 -3.84 14.60
C LEU A 46 -15.57 -3.98 15.73
N SER A 47 -16.68 -4.66 15.47
CA SER A 47 -17.77 -4.82 16.45
C SER A 47 -17.40 -5.67 17.68
N ARG A 48 -16.37 -6.51 17.53
CA ARG A 48 -15.89 -7.44 18.57
C ARG A 48 -14.67 -6.90 19.32
N ARG A 49 -14.10 -5.79 18.86
CA ARG A 49 -12.93 -5.19 19.47
C ARG A 49 -13.21 -4.78 20.91
N THR A 50 -12.35 -5.22 21.82
CA THR A 50 -12.38 -4.87 23.25
C THR A 50 -11.20 -4.01 23.68
N ASP A 51 -10.18 -3.88 22.82
CA ASP A 51 -8.98 -3.08 23.06
C ASP A 51 -8.94 -1.84 22.15
N LYS A 52 -7.87 -1.04 22.27
CA LYS A 52 -7.68 0.18 21.47
C LYS A 52 -6.95 -0.08 20.15
N ARG A 53 -6.65 -1.34 19.79
CA ARG A 53 -5.93 -1.63 18.55
C ARG A 53 -6.78 -1.32 17.34
N MET A 54 -6.14 -1.05 16.21
CA MET A 54 -6.83 -0.72 14.96
C MET A 54 -7.00 -1.99 14.12
N VAL A 55 -8.12 -2.06 13.41
CA VAL A 55 -8.26 -2.91 12.23
C VAL A 55 -7.71 -2.11 11.04
N VAL A 56 -6.82 -2.73 10.27
CA VAL A 56 -6.19 -2.12 9.09
C VAL A 56 -6.77 -2.79 7.85
N ALA A 57 -7.29 -1.98 6.93
CA ALA A 57 -7.72 -2.43 5.61
C ALA A 57 -6.88 -1.74 4.53
N ILE A 58 -6.16 -2.53 3.73
CA ILE A 58 -5.32 -2.05 2.64
C ILE A 58 -5.98 -2.40 1.31
N THR A 59 -6.19 -1.40 0.45
CA THR A 59 -6.79 -1.56 -0.87
C THR A 59 -5.83 -1.15 -1.99
N TYR A 60 -6.16 -1.52 -3.23
CA TYR A 60 -5.37 -1.12 -4.39
C TYR A 60 -5.58 0.35 -4.79
N THR A 61 -6.81 0.87 -4.62
CA THR A 61 -7.16 2.25 -5.02
C THR A 61 -7.81 3.01 -3.87
N HIS A 62 -7.66 4.34 -3.89
CA HIS A 62 -8.37 5.23 -2.97
C HIS A 62 -9.88 5.05 -3.07
N ARG A 63 -10.42 4.98 -4.29
CA ARG A 63 -11.84 4.73 -4.52
C ARG A 63 -12.34 3.44 -3.86
N ALA A 64 -11.57 2.34 -3.95
CA ALA A 64 -11.95 1.10 -3.28
C ALA A 64 -11.91 1.23 -1.75
N ALA A 65 -10.96 2.00 -1.20
CA ALA A 65 -10.95 2.30 0.23
C ALA A 65 -12.21 3.07 0.65
N ASP A 66 -12.57 4.13 -0.08
CA ASP A 66 -13.76 4.94 0.19
C ASP A 66 -15.04 4.09 0.09
N GLU A 67 -15.18 3.31 -0.99
CA GLU A 67 -16.34 2.41 -1.19
C GLU A 67 -16.46 1.35 -0.09
N ILE A 68 -15.36 0.77 0.40
CA ILE A 68 -15.39 -0.18 1.51
C ILE A 68 -15.75 0.52 2.81
N GLN A 69 -15.22 1.72 3.05
CA GLN A 69 -15.51 2.49 4.25
C GLN A 69 -17.00 2.84 4.35
N GLU A 70 -17.58 3.40 3.29
CA GLU A 70 -19.01 3.75 3.22
C GLU A 70 -19.87 2.52 3.53
N ARG A 71 -19.54 1.36 2.95
CA ARG A 71 -20.28 0.12 3.20
C ARG A 71 -20.21 -0.35 4.65
N ILE A 72 -19.09 -0.13 5.35
CA ILE A 72 -18.97 -0.49 6.78
C ILE A 72 -19.83 0.46 7.63
N GLU A 73 -19.85 1.73 7.29
CA GLU A 73 -20.69 2.74 7.94
C GLU A 73 -22.18 2.44 7.74
N ASP A 74 -22.59 2.04 6.53
CA ASP A 74 -23.94 1.58 6.22
C ASP A 74 -24.38 0.34 7.02
N LEU A 75 -23.43 -0.50 7.41
CA LEU A 75 -23.68 -1.64 8.31
C LEU A 75 -23.86 -1.22 9.79
N GLY A 76 -23.76 0.08 10.09
CA GLY A 76 -23.98 0.65 11.43
C GLY A 76 -22.86 0.32 12.42
N VAL A 77 -21.66 0.00 11.94
CA VAL A 77 -20.50 -0.32 12.78
C VAL A 77 -19.64 0.91 13.02
N ASP A 78 -19.20 1.11 14.27
CA ASP A 78 -18.28 2.17 14.63
C ASP A 78 -16.91 1.97 13.95
N THR A 79 -16.53 2.91 13.08
CA THR A 79 -15.27 2.92 12.34
C THR A 79 -14.13 3.64 13.07
N SER A 80 -14.31 4.10 14.32
CA SER A 80 -13.26 4.78 15.09
C SER A 80 -11.98 3.95 15.29
N GLY A 81 -12.10 2.61 15.22
CA GLY A 81 -11.00 1.66 15.30
C GLY A 81 -10.48 1.18 13.95
N LEU A 82 -10.88 1.80 12.84
CA LEU A 82 -10.51 1.42 11.49
C LEU A 82 -9.47 2.39 10.92
N TRP A 83 -8.41 1.84 10.34
CA TRP A 83 -7.60 2.54 9.36
C TRP A 83 -7.84 1.86 8.01
N ILE A 84 -8.18 2.63 6.99
CA ILE A 84 -8.39 2.12 5.63
C ILE A 84 -7.71 3.04 4.62
N GLY A 85 -7.05 2.46 3.62
CA GLY A 85 -6.34 3.21 2.59
C GLY A 85 -5.50 2.35 1.68
N THR A 86 -4.72 2.99 0.81
CA THR A 86 -3.79 2.28 -0.10
C THR A 86 -2.53 1.82 0.64
N ILE A 87 -1.79 0.88 0.05
CA ILE A 87 -0.50 0.44 0.60
C ILE A 87 0.50 1.60 0.76
N HIS A 88 0.50 2.55 -0.18
CA HIS A 88 1.33 3.74 -0.11
C HIS A 88 0.93 4.67 1.04
N ALA A 89 -0.38 4.88 1.23
CA ALA A 89 -0.89 5.63 2.37
C ALA A 89 -0.53 4.96 3.70
N PHE A 90 -0.61 3.62 3.75
CA PHE A 90 -0.21 2.84 4.93
C PHE A 90 1.27 3.04 5.25
N CYS A 91 2.14 2.85 4.26
CA CYS A 91 3.58 3.02 4.41
C CYS A 91 3.94 4.45 4.81
N LEU A 92 3.31 5.47 4.22
CA LEU A 92 3.52 6.86 4.61
C LEU A 92 3.10 7.12 6.07
N GLU A 93 1.87 6.76 6.43
CA GLU A 93 1.28 7.09 7.73
C GLU A 93 1.92 6.31 8.88
N TRP A 94 2.06 5.00 8.72
CA TRP A 94 2.42 4.10 9.81
C TRP A 94 3.89 3.69 9.82
N ILE A 95 4.64 3.97 8.75
CA ILE A 95 6.05 3.57 8.66
C ILE A 95 6.95 4.80 8.48
N LEU A 96 6.83 5.54 7.39
CA LEU A 96 7.77 6.62 7.08
C LEU A 96 7.60 7.84 8.00
N LYS A 97 6.38 8.29 8.29
CA LYS A 97 6.17 9.42 9.23
C LYS A 97 6.74 9.14 10.63
N PRO A 98 6.42 8.01 11.30
CA PRO A 98 6.93 7.74 12.65
C PRO A 98 8.38 7.29 12.68
N TYR A 99 8.86 6.56 11.67
CA TYR A 99 10.17 5.90 11.72
C TYR A 99 11.17 6.38 10.65
N GLY A 100 10.78 7.31 9.78
CA GLY A 100 11.66 7.89 8.76
C GLY A 100 12.90 8.56 9.34
N ILE A 101 12.83 9.04 10.59
CA ILE A 101 14.00 9.57 11.32
C ILE A 101 15.17 8.57 11.41
N TYR A 102 14.87 7.28 11.28
CA TYR A 102 15.85 6.22 11.36
C TYR A 102 16.48 5.85 10.00
N SER A 103 15.94 6.33 8.88
CA SER A 103 16.60 6.21 7.57
C SER A 103 17.47 7.46 7.32
N PRO A 104 18.76 7.32 6.96
CA PRO A 104 19.61 8.47 6.65
C PRO A 104 19.03 9.40 5.58
N GLU A 105 18.35 8.82 4.59
CA GLU A 105 17.73 9.51 3.46
C GLU A 105 16.50 10.31 3.87
N LEU A 106 15.74 9.82 4.86
CA LEU A 106 14.49 10.43 5.32
C LEU A 106 14.66 11.26 6.61
N ALA A 107 15.78 11.12 7.32
CA ALA A 107 15.98 11.68 8.66
C ALA A 107 15.89 13.21 8.74
N ARG A 108 16.13 13.89 7.63
CA ARG A 108 16.09 15.36 7.52
C ARG A 108 14.80 15.88 6.86
N GLY A 109 13.76 15.05 6.88
CA GLY A 109 12.49 15.28 6.21
C GLY A 109 12.56 15.01 4.70
N TYR A 110 11.39 14.73 4.13
CA TYR A 110 11.21 14.42 2.71
C TYR A 110 9.89 15.01 2.20
N ARG A 111 9.77 15.13 0.88
CA ARG A 111 8.50 15.40 0.19
C ARG A 111 8.24 14.33 -0.85
N VAL A 112 6.99 13.93 -1.03
CA VAL A 112 6.61 13.06 -2.14
C VAL A 112 6.51 13.93 -3.40
N ILE A 113 7.25 13.60 -4.45
CA ILE A 113 7.11 14.26 -5.76
C ILE A 113 5.77 13.85 -6.38
N ASP A 114 5.02 14.81 -6.90
CA ASP A 114 3.77 14.49 -7.59
C ASP A 114 4.04 13.90 -9.00
N PRO A 115 3.06 13.18 -9.59
CA PRO A 115 3.27 12.51 -10.87
C PRO A 115 3.67 13.44 -12.01
N TYR A 116 3.18 14.68 -12.01
CA TYR A 116 3.43 15.64 -13.09
C TYR A 116 4.86 16.21 -13.01
N ASP A 117 5.31 16.55 -11.80
CA ASP A 117 6.70 16.96 -11.58
C ASP A 117 7.68 15.81 -11.83
N ARG A 118 7.30 14.57 -11.49
CA ARG A 118 8.07 13.36 -11.83
C ARG A 118 8.21 13.20 -13.35
N GLU A 119 7.11 13.32 -14.10
CA GLU A 119 7.10 13.20 -15.55
C GLU A 119 8.03 14.25 -16.18
N ARG A 120 7.87 15.52 -15.81
CA ARG A 120 8.72 16.63 -16.29
C ARG A 120 10.20 16.42 -16.00
N LEU A 121 10.52 15.91 -14.81
CA LEU A 121 11.89 15.58 -14.44
C LEU A 121 12.47 14.50 -15.37
N LEU A 122 11.73 13.40 -15.58
CA LEU A 122 12.16 12.32 -16.47
C LEU A 122 12.25 12.78 -17.93
N GLU A 123 11.30 13.60 -18.43
CA GLU A 123 11.36 14.18 -19.77
C GLU A 123 12.65 14.99 -19.99
N ARG A 124 13.00 15.83 -19.02
CA ARG A 124 14.25 16.61 -19.07
C ARG A 124 15.48 15.70 -19.07
N LEU A 125 15.51 14.67 -18.23
CA LEU A 125 16.64 13.75 -18.13
C LEU A 125 16.79 12.88 -19.39
N CYS A 126 15.68 12.51 -20.03
CA CYS A 126 15.64 11.74 -21.27
C CYS A 126 16.04 12.56 -22.50
N ALA A 127 15.87 13.89 -22.49
CA ALA A 127 16.09 14.76 -23.66
C ALA A 127 17.48 14.65 -24.31
N GLN A 128 18.50 14.23 -23.54
CA GLN A 128 19.86 14.03 -24.04
C GLN A 128 20.07 12.70 -24.77
N TYR A 129 19.11 11.77 -24.71
CA TYR A 129 19.19 10.44 -25.29
C TYR A 129 18.21 10.27 -26.45
N LYS A 130 18.69 9.78 -27.60
CA LYS A 130 17.83 9.46 -28.74
C LYS A 130 17.09 8.15 -28.50
N GLY A 131 15.77 8.14 -28.76
CA GLY A 131 14.94 6.92 -28.73
C GLY A 131 14.48 6.49 -27.34
N ILE A 132 14.70 7.32 -26.32
CA ILE A 132 14.24 7.12 -24.94
C ILE A 132 13.28 8.24 -24.58
N THR A 133 12.17 7.87 -23.94
CA THR A 133 11.16 8.79 -23.44
C THR A 133 10.89 8.52 -21.96
N HIS A 134 10.19 9.42 -21.26
CA HIS A 134 9.86 9.19 -19.86
C HIS A 134 9.05 7.90 -19.64
N TRP A 135 8.26 7.47 -20.64
CA TRP A 135 7.50 6.21 -20.63
C TRP A 135 8.39 4.97 -20.54
N ASP A 136 9.65 5.05 -21.00
CA ASP A 136 10.61 3.95 -20.91
C ASP A 136 11.24 3.85 -19.51
N CYS A 137 11.09 4.87 -18.66
CA CYS A 137 11.76 4.97 -17.36
C CYS A 137 10.90 4.48 -16.20
N ASP A 138 9.85 3.73 -16.48
CA ASP A 138 9.07 3.10 -15.42
C ASP A 138 9.92 2.05 -14.69
N TYR A 139 9.72 1.96 -13.38
CA TYR A 139 10.43 1.03 -12.52
C TYR A 139 9.56 0.68 -11.32
N TYR A 140 9.83 -0.46 -10.70
CA TYR A 140 9.18 -0.89 -9.48
C TYR A 140 10.21 -1.48 -8.51
N VAL A 141 9.91 -1.48 -7.22
CA VAL A 141 10.84 -1.96 -6.19
C VAL A 141 10.52 -3.38 -5.73
N THR A 142 11.56 -4.17 -5.50
CA THR A 142 11.49 -5.50 -4.89
C THR A 142 12.47 -5.59 -3.73
N GLU A 143 12.49 -6.73 -3.03
CA GLU A 143 13.44 -6.99 -1.94
C GLU A 143 14.92 -6.90 -2.37
N THR A 144 15.21 -7.09 -3.66
CA THR A 144 16.56 -7.06 -4.22
C THR A 144 16.95 -5.71 -4.83
N GLY A 145 16.05 -4.72 -4.82
CA GLY A 145 16.26 -3.39 -5.39
C GLY A 145 15.20 -3.04 -6.44
N TYR A 146 15.45 -2.01 -7.24
CA TYR A 146 14.51 -1.62 -8.30
C TYR A 146 14.69 -2.49 -9.55
N GLN A 147 13.59 -2.71 -10.25
CA GLN A 147 13.51 -3.41 -11.54
C GLN A 147 12.93 -2.44 -12.58
N LEU A 148 13.39 -2.54 -13.82
CA LEU A 148 12.88 -1.72 -14.91
C LEU A 148 11.56 -2.30 -15.43
N GLY A 149 10.55 -1.44 -15.60
CA GLY A 149 9.29 -1.79 -16.27
C GLY A 149 9.40 -1.87 -17.80
N CYS A 150 10.48 -1.32 -18.37
CA CYS A 150 10.70 -1.33 -19.82
C CYS A 150 10.96 -2.75 -20.34
N VAL A 151 10.13 -3.20 -21.30
CA VAL A 151 10.26 -4.52 -21.92
C VAL A 151 11.47 -4.60 -22.88
N ASP A 152 11.87 -3.48 -23.50
CA ASP A 152 12.99 -3.46 -24.45
C ASP A 152 14.34 -3.39 -23.72
N THR A 153 14.97 -4.55 -23.56
CA THR A 153 16.27 -4.70 -22.86
C THR A 153 17.41 -3.92 -23.50
N ARG A 154 17.32 -3.57 -24.79
CA ARG A 154 18.34 -2.76 -25.47
C ARG A 154 18.40 -1.33 -24.95
N LYS A 155 17.28 -0.83 -24.39
CA LYS A 155 17.18 0.50 -23.78
C LYS A 155 17.71 0.53 -22.35
N HIS A 156 17.80 -0.62 -21.68
CA HIS A 156 18.11 -0.72 -20.24
C HIS A 156 19.39 0.03 -19.81
N PRO A 157 20.52 -0.06 -20.53
CA PRO A 157 21.73 0.67 -20.12
C PRO A 157 21.53 2.19 -20.10
N ILE A 158 20.74 2.73 -21.03
CA ILE A 158 20.44 4.16 -21.08
C ILE A 158 19.43 4.53 -19.98
N ILE A 159 18.38 3.73 -19.80
CA ILE A 159 17.38 3.93 -18.74
C ILE A 159 18.05 3.91 -17.36
N GLN A 160 19.00 3.00 -17.11
CA GLN A 160 19.76 2.97 -15.86
C GLN A 160 20.56 4.25 -15.62
N ASN A 161 21.14 4.85 -16.66
CA ASN A 161 21.83 6.14 -16.55
C ASN A 161 20.84 7.27 -16.23
N VAL A 162 19.67 7.28 -16.87
CA VAL A 162 18.59 8.24 -16.58
C VAL A 162 18.12 8.10 -15.13
N LEU A 163 17.82 6.88 -14.69
CA LEU A 163 17.33 6.61 -13.33
C LEU A 163 18.39 6.94 -12.26
N LYS A 164 19.67 6.72 -12.56
CA LYS A 164 20.76 7.12 -11.66
C LYS A 164 20.79 8.62 -11.41
N GLU A 165 20.65 9.43 -12.46
CA GLU A 165 20.57 10.90 -12.30
C GLU A 165 19.23 11.31 -11.67
N TYR A 166 18.13 10.65 -12.02
CA TYR A 166 16.82 10.86 -11.39
C TYR A 166 16.86 10.67 -9.87
N PHE A 167 17.38 9.55 -9.38
CA PHE A 167 17.49 9.28 -7.94
C PHE A 167 18.43 10.27 -7.23
N LYS A 168 19.50 10.68 -7.91
CA LYS A 168 20.42 11.70 -7.40
C LYS A 168 19.72 13.06 -7.26
N GLU A 169 18.92 13.45 -8.25
CA GLU A 169 18.15 14.69 -8.21
C GLU A 169 17.08 14.66 -7.10
N LEU A 170 16.32 13.56 -6.98
CA LEU A 170 15.37 13.36 -5.90
C LEU A 170 16.05 13.48 -4.53
N SER A 171 17.16 12.77 -4.33
CA SER A 171 17.93 12.82 -3.08
C SER A 171 18.41 14.23 -2.76
N SER A 172 18.96 14.96 -3.73
CA SER A 172 19.44 16.34 -3.55
C SER A 172 18.32 17.31 -3.17
N SER A 173 17.10 17.05 -3.64
CA SER A 173 15.91 17.87 -3.38
C SER A 173 15.10 17.39 -2.16
N ARG A 174 15.58 16.36 -1.45
CA ARG A 174 14.86 15.66 -0.38
C ARG A 174 13.46 15.23 -0.81
N GLN A 175 13.39 14.68 -2.02
CA GLN A 175 12.18 14.12 -2.59
C GLN A 175 12.27 12.60 -2.62
N ILE A 176 11.11 11.97 -2.52
CA ILE A 176 10.90 10.56 -2.83
C ILE A 176 9.72 10.47 -3.79
N ASP A 177 9.67 9.45 -4.62
CA ASP A 177 8.49 9.16 -5.44
C ASP A 177 7.67 8.02 -4.81
N PHE A 178 6.67 7.58 -5.57
CA PHE A 178 5.71 6.59 -5.09
C PHE A 178 6.35 5.23 -4.79
N GLU A 179 7.24 4.76 -5.66
CA GLU A 179 7.95 3.49 -5.46
C GLU A 179 8.94 3.56 -4.29
N LEU A 180 9.61 4.70 -4.10
CA LEU A 180 10.52 4.89 -2.97
C LEU A 180 9.81 4.85 -1.62
N ILE A 181 8.51 5.16 -1.54
CA ILE A 181 7.72 4.98 -0.30
C ILE A 181 7.77 3.50 0.13
N LEU A 182 7.53 2.58 -0.81
CA LEU A 182 7.55 1.15 -0.53
C LEU A 182 8.96 0.68 -0.19
N TRP A 183 9.96 1.14 -0.93
CA TRP A 183 11.37 0.79 -0.68
C TRP A 183 11.83 1.21 0.71
N TYR A 184 11.62 2.47 1.11
CA TYR A 184 12.04 2.93 2.42
C TYR A 184 11.24 2.28 3.54
N ALA A 185 9.95 2.00 3.33
CA ALA A 185 9.16 1.24 4.29
C ALA A 185 9.73 -0.18 4.49
N TYR A 186 10.06 -0.86 3.39
CA TYR A 186 10.71 -2.17 3.43
C TYR A 186 12.06 -2.12 4.14
N CYS A 187 12.94 -1.19 3.80
CA CYS A 187 14.24 -1.03 4.46
C CYS A 187 14.09 -0.77 5.96
N LEU A 188 13.19 0.13 6.37
CA LEU A 188 12.93 0.40 7.79
C LEU A 188 12.49 -0.86 8.52
N MET A 189 11.54 -1.61 7.97
CA MET A 189 11.02 -2.84 8.57
C MET A 189 12.07 -3.96 8.65
N ARG A 190 12.86 -4.15 7.57
CA ARG A 190 13.93 -5.15 7.48
C ARG A 190 15.08 -4.83 8.44
N ASP A 191 15.56 -3.59 8.41
CA ASP A 191 16.75 -3.17 9.15
C ASP A 191 16.43 -2.89 10.62
N ARG A 192 15.15 -2.69 10.96
CA ARG A 192 14.68 -2.49 12.34
C ARG A 192 13.46 -3.34 12.66
N PRO A 193 13.67 -4.64 12.95
CA PRO A 193 12.62 -5.56 13.36
C PRO A 193 11.70 -5.07 14.51
N PRO A 194 12.15 -4.25 15.48
CA PRO A 194 11.26 -3.70 16.50
C PRO A 194 10.08 -2.88 15.96
N ILE A 195 10.19 -2.28 14.76
CA ILE A 195 9.08 -1.56 14.13
C ILE A 195 7.89 -2.48 13.92
N ALA A 196 8.12 -3.70 13.39
CA ALA A 196 7.06 -4.68 13.17
C ALA A 196 6.39 -5.11 14.49
N VAL A 197 7.17 -5.25 15.57
CA VAL A 197 6.67 -5.60 16.90
C VAL A 197 5.81 -4.48 17.50
N LEU A 198 6.16 -3.21 17.23
CA LEU A 198 5.35 -2.08 17.65
C LEU A 198 4.04 -2.02 16.86
N LEU A 199 4.11 -2.18 15.54
CA LEU A 199 2.91 -2.19 14.68
C LEU A 199 1.96 -3.34 15.06
N SER A 200 2.46 -4.53 15.41
CA SER A 200 1.59 -5.64 15.87
C SER A 200 0.90 -5.40 17.22
N ARG A 201 1.39 -4.43 17.99
CA ARG A 201 0.73 -3.95 19.23
C ARG A 201 -0.27 -2.83 18.96
N VAL A 202 -0.17 -2.15 17.82
CA VAL A 202 -1.12 -1.12 17.37
C VAL A 202 -2.26 -1.76 16.59
N PHE A 203 -1.99 -2.79 15.80
CA PHE A 203 -2.99 -3.41 14.93
C PHE A 203 -3.45 -4.76 15.47
N SER A 204 -4.75 -5.01 15.47
CA SER A 204 -5.32 -6.32 15.80
C SER A 204 -5.45 -7.21 14.57
N HIS A 205 -5.79 -6.61 13.43
CA HIS A 205 -6.06 -7.31 12.17
C HIS A 205 -5.55 -6.47 11.00
N ILE A 206 -5.02 -7.13 9.98
CA ILE A 206 -4.62 -6.52 8.71
C ILE A 206 -5.34 -7.29 7.61
N LEU A 207 -6.19 -6.60 6.85
CA LEU A 207 -6.91 -7.14 5.71
C LEU A 207 -6.38 -6.47 4.45
N VAL A 208 -6.06 -7.27 3.45
CA VAL A 208 -5.49 -6.78 2.18
C VAL A 208 -6.40 -7.18 1.04
N GLU A 209 -6.93 -6.20 0.34
CA GLU A 209 -7.63 -6.39 -0.93
C GLU A 209 -6.62 -6.35 -2.07
N ALA A 210 -6.19 -7.53 -2.51
CA ALA A 210 -5.42 -7.68 -3.75
C ALA A 210 -6.35 -7.97 -4.94
N LEU A 211 -6.17 -7.21 -6.03
CA LEU A 211 -6.47 -7.73 -7.38
C LEU A 211 -5.45 -8.84 -7.66
N LEU A 212 -5.84 -9.90 -8.35
CA LEU A 212 -5.00 -11.08 -8.67
C LEU A 212 -3.79 -10.76 -9.60
N GLN A 213 -3.26 -9.54 -9.59
CA GLN A 213 -2.23 -9.03 -10.49
C GLN A 213 -1.13 -8.23 -9.76
N SER A 214 -0.69 -8.68 -8.58
CA SER A 214 0.53 -8.17 -7.93
C SER A 214 1.49 -9.30 -7.64
#